data_AF-A0A352B838-F1
#
_entry.id   AF-A0A352B838-F1
#
_cell.length_a   1.000
_cell.length_b   1.000
_cell.length_c   1.000
_cell.angle_alpha   90.00
_cell.angle_beta   90.00
_cell.angle_gamma   90.00
#
_symmetry.space_group_name_H-M   'P 1'
#
loop_
_entity.id
_entity.type
_entity.pdbx_description
1 polymer ?
#
loop_
_entity_poly.entity_id
_entity_poly.type
_entity_poly.pdbx_seq_one_letter_code
_entity_poly.pdbx_strand_id
1 'polypeptide(L)'
;GALIQPYELMVILGAALGAFVISNPAKVIKAALKAFGTLIKGSRYKKTLYMDALGLMYELLTKARKEGMLALEADVEEPEKSAIFGKFPTVQHDHHATDFITDYLRM
;
A
#
# COMPACT_ATOMS: atom_id res chain seq x y z
N GLY A 1 20.16 25.79 -25.67
CA GLY A 1 20.05 24.39 -25.19
C GLY A 1 21.37 23.66 -25.34
N ALA A 2 22.39 24.05 -24.54
CA ALA A 2 23.73 23.45 -24.58
C ALA A 2 24.03 22.55 -23.36
N LEU A 3 23.08 22.42 -22.42
CA LEU A 3 23.23 21.67 -21.17
C LEU A 3 22.79 20.21 -21.24
N ILE A 4 22.03 19.82 -22.27
CA ILE A 4 21.53 18.45 -22.40
C ILE A 4 22.02 17.93 -23.76
N GLN A 5 23.16 17.27 -23.73
CA GLN A 5 23.68 16.51 -24.86
C GLN A 5 23.41 15.02 -24.62
N PRO A 6 22.69 14.33 -25.52
CA PRO A 6 22.31 12.92 -25.33
C PRO A 6 23.50 11.98 -25.06
N TYR A 7 24.66 12.27 -25.62
CA TYR A 7 25.87 11.47 -25.42
C TYR A 7 26.45 11.63 -24.01
N GLU A 8 26.42 12.84 -23.46
CA GLU A 8 26.97 13.14 -22.14
C GLU A 8 26.14 12.44 -21.06
N LEU A 9 24.81 12.43 -21.23
CA LEU A 9 23.90 11.69 -20.36
C LEU A 9 24.19 10.18 -20.39
N MET A 10 24.49 9.62 -21.56
CA MET A 10 24.83 8.20 -21.69
C MET A 10 26.15 7.86 -20.98
N VAL A 11 27.16 8.72 -21.11
CA VAL A 11 28.46 8.54 -20.44
C VAL A 11 28.31 8.64 -18.93
N ILE A 12 27.59 9.66 -18.43
CA ILE A 12 27.37 9.87 -16.99
C ILE A 12 26.57 8.70 -16.39
N LEU A 13 25.46 8.30 -17.03
CA LEU A 13 24.64 7.18 -16.55
C LEU A 13 25.40 5.86 -16.61
N GLY A 14 26.13 5.59 -17.69
CA GLY A 14 26.92 4.38 -17.85
C GLY A 14 28.04 4.26 -16.81
N ALA A 15 28.78 5.35 -16.57
CA ALA A 15 29.83 5.40 -15.56
C ALA A 15 29.28 5.24 -14.14
N ALA A 16 28.16 5.91 -13.83
CA ALA A 16 27.51 5.81 -12.53
C ALA A 16 26.98 4.38 -12.26
N LEU A 17 26.31 3.75 -13.23
CA LEU A 17 25.83 2.37 -13.11
C LEU A 17 26.99 1.38 -13.00
N GLY A 18 28.05 1.54 -13.79
CA GLY A 18 29.24 0.69 -13.72
C GLY A 18 29.94 0.79 -12.37
N ALA A 19 30.17 2.01 -11.86
CA ALA A 19 30.74 2.23 -10.54
C ALA A 19 29.84 1.68 -9.43
N PHE A 20 28.52 1.82 -9.53
CA PHE A 20 27.57 1.28 -8.57
C PHE A 20 27.62 -0.26 -8.48
N VAL A 21 27.72 -0.94 -9.63
CA VAL A 21 27.79 -2.41 -9.69
C VAL A 21 29.12 -2.94 -9.13
N ILE A 22 30.24 -2.27 -9.43
CA ILE A 22 31.57 -2.70 -8.95
C ILE A 22 31.74 -2.44 -7.45
N SER A 23 31.17 -1.34 -6.93
CA SER A 23 31.33 -0.93 -5.53
C SER A 23 30.41 -1.63 -4.53
N ASN A 24 29.36 -2.31 -4.98
CA ASN A 24 28.36 -2.90 -4.10
C ASN A 24 28.25 -4.43 -4.27
N PRO A 25 28.11 -5.19 -3.17
CA PRO A 25 27.84 -6.62 -3.25
C PRO A 25 26.44 -6.88 -3.86
N ALA A 26 26.27 -8.03 -4.50
CA ALA A 26 25.04 -8.39 -5.22
C ALA A 26 23.75 -8.28 -4.37
N LYS A 27 23.86 -8.48 -3.05
CA LYS A 27 22.74 -8.30 -2.10
C LYS A 27 22.25 -6.85 -2.03
N VAL A 28 23.18 -5.90 -2.03
CA VAL A 28 22.87 -4.45 -1.98
C VAL A 28 22.29 -3.98 -3.30
N ILE A 29 22.84 -4.43 -4.43
CA ILE A 29 22.30 -4.13 -5.76
C ILE A 29 20.84 -4.58 -5.87
N LYS A 30 20.53 -5.81 -5.46
CA LYS A 30 19.16 -6.34 -5.48
C LYS A 30 18.21 -5.54 -4.57
N ALA A 31 18.67 -5.17 -3.37
CA ALA A 31 17.89 -4.37 -2.44
C ALA A 31 17.59 -2.97 -3.00
N ALA A 32 18.60 -2.33 -3.60
CA ALA A 32 18.47 -1.02 -4.23
C ALA A 32 17.49 -1.05 -5.41
N LEU A 33 17.56 -2.06 -6.29
CA LEU A 33 16.60 -2.23 -7.38
C LEU A 33 15.17 -2.43 -6.88
N LYS A 34 14.98 -3.23 -5.81
CA LYS A 34 13.67 -3.42 -5.18
C LYS A 34 13.13 -2.12 -4.60
N ALA A 35 13.97 -1.36 -3.90
CA ALA A 35 13.60 -0.07 -3.32
C ALA A 35 13.30 0.99 -4.39
N PHE A 36 14.07 1.00 -5.48
CA PHE A 36 13.84 1.89 -6.62
C PHE A 36 12.47 1.65 -7.26
N GLY A 37 12.05 0.38 -7.40
CA GLY A 37 10.69 0.05 -7.83
C GLY A 37 9.60 0.57 -6.87
N THR A 38 9.84 0.53 -5.56
CA THR A 38 8.89 1.08 -4.57
C THR A 38 8.82 2.61 -4.59
N LEU A 39 9.94 3.29 -4.86
CA LEU A 39 9.99 4.75 -4.98
C LEU A 39 9.17 5.25 -6.17
N ILE A 40 9.27 4.57 -7.32
CA ILE A 40 8.51 4.93 -8.53
C ILE A 40 7.00 4.68 -8.34
N LYS A 41 6.62 3.62 -7.62
CA LYS A 41 5.21 3.26 -7.39
C LYS A 41 4.46 4.28 -6.53
N GLY A 42 5.18 5.15 -5.81
CA GLY A 42 4.61 6.20 -4.96
C GLY A 42 3.99 5.67 -3.66
N SER A 43 3.56 6.60 -2.80
CA SER A 43 2.93 6.24 -1.51
C SER A 43 1.61 5.48 -1.74
N ARG A 44 1.46 4.34 -1.04
CA ARG A 44 0.18 3.62 -0.92
C ARG A 44 -0.87 4.44 -0.15
N TYR A 45 -0.42 5.35 0.72
CA TYR A 45 -1.27 6.19 1.55
C TYR A 45 -1.64 7.46 0.81
N LYS A 46 -2.82 7.45 0.18
CA LYS A 46 -3.44 8.60 -0.47
C LYS A 46 -4.65 9.06 0.34
N LYS A 47 -5.09 10.30 0.14
CA LYS A 47 -6.31 10.86 0.76
C LYS A 47 -7.51 9.91 0.63
N THR A 48 -7.65 9.24 -0.51
CA THR A 48 -8.71 8.26 -0.75
C THR A 48 -8.69 7.11 0.26
N LEU A 49 -7.52 6.52 0.54
CA LEU A 49 -7.39 5.44 1.51
C LEU A 49 -7.83 5.88 2.92
N TYR A 50 -7.48 7.11 3.33
CA TYR A 50 -7.91 7.65 4.62
C TYR A 50 -9.42 7.87 4.68
N MET A 51 -10.02 8.39 3.60
CA MET A 51 -11.47 8.59 3.54
C MET A 51 -12.21 7.24 3.53
N ASP A 52 -11.70 6.25 2.81
CA ASP A 52 -12.27 4.90 2.75
C ASP A 52 -12.17 4.20 4.12
N ALA A 53 -11.04 4.32 4.82
CA ALA A 53 -10.88 3.76 6.15
C ALA A 53 -11.85 4.40 7.17
N LEU A 54 -11.98 5.73 7.16
CA LEU A 54 -12.94 6.42 8.03
C LEU A 54 -14.39 6.07 7.68
N GLY A 55 -14.71 5.96 6.38
CA GLY A 55 -16.03 5.55 5.90
C GLY A 55 -16.39 4.12 6.33
N LEU A 56 -15.46 3.19 6.19
CA LEU A 56 -15.60 1.80 6.62
C LEU A 56 -15.85 1.72 8.13
N MET A 57 -15.05 2.41 8.94
CA MET A 57 -15.25 2.46 10.39
C MET A 57 -16.60 3.07 10.77
N TYR A 58 -17.05 4.11 10.05
CA TYR A 58 -18.35 4.71 10.28
C TYR A 58 -19.50 3.73 9.99
N GLU A 59 -19.47 3.02 8.86
CA GLU A 59 -20.49 2.03 8.52
C GLU A 59 -20.52 0.87 9.52
N LEU A 60 -19.34 0.32 9.88
CA LEU A 60 -19.24 -0.78 10.85
C LEU A 60 -19.79 -0.36 12.22
N LEU A 61 -19.35 0.77 12.77
CA LEU A 61 -19.84 1.24 14.08
C LEU A 61 -21.32 1.65 14.05
N THR A 62 -21.81 2.16 12.92
CA THR A 62 -23.24 2.48 12.75
C THR A 62 -24.08 1.21 12.74
N LYS A 63 -23.61 0.15 12.08
CA LYS A 63 -24.26 -1.17 12.12
C LYS A 63 -24.22 -1.77 13.52
N ALA A 64 -23.06 -1.72 14.19
CA ALA A 64 -22.92 -2.13 15.60
C ALA A 64 -23.97 -1.48 16.51
N ARG A 65 -24.17 -0.17 16.33
CA ARG A 65 -25.13 0.61 17.13
C ARG A 65 -26.58 0.25 16.84
N LYS A 66 -26.93 -0.06 15.59
CA LYS A 66 -28.31 -0.31 15.15
C LYS A 66 -28.73 -1.76 15.38
N GLU A 67 -27.86 -2.71 15.08
CA GLU A 67 -28.16 -4.13 14.99
C GLU A 67 -27.46 -4.94 16.10
N GLY A 68 -26.56 -4.31 16.86
CA GLY A 68 -25.76 -4.96 17.90
C GLY A 68 -24.45 -5.54 17.38
N MET A 69 -23.56 -5.91 18.31
CA MET A 69 -22.22 -6.42 17.98
C MET A 69 -22.27 -7.76 17.24
N LEU A 70 -23.29 -8.58 17.50
CA LEU A 70 -23.47 -9.90 16.87
C LEU A 70 -23.70 -9.81 15.36
N ALA A 71 -24.31 -8.71 14.88
CA ALA A 71 -24.55 -8.49 13.46
C ALA A 71 -23.26 -8.17 12.67
N LEU A 72 -22.17 -7.86 13.36
CA LEU A 72 -20.85 -7.62 12.78
C LEU A 72 -19.99 -8.87 12.71
N GLU A 73 -20.25 -9.92 13.50
CA GLU A 73 -19.44 -11.14 13.49
C GLU A 73 -19.34 -11.74 12.09
N ALA A 74 -20.45 -11.80 11.35
CA ALA A 74 -20.45 -12.29 9.97
C ALA A 74 -19.63 -11.43 9.01
N ASP A 75 -19.57 -10.11 9.22
CA ASP A 75 -18.78 -9.20 8.39
C ASP A 75 -17.28 -9.23 8.74
N VAL A 76 -16.97 -9.54 9.99
CA VAL A 76 -15.62 -9.55 10.57
C VAL A 76 -14.94 -10.91 10.40
N GLU A 77 -15.69 -12.01 10.43
CA GLU A 77 -15.20 -13.36 10.13
C GLU A 77 -14.85 -13.53 8.64
N GLU A 78 -15.68 -12.97 7.75
CA GLU A 78 -15.48 -13.06 6.30
C GLU A 78 -15.47 -11.67 5.63
N PRO A 79 -14.44 -10.84 5.87
CA PRO A 79 -14.37 -9.48 5.32
C PRO A 79 -14.32 -9.44 3.78
N GLU A 80 -13.92 -10.54 3.13
CA GLU A 80 -13.98 -10.65 1.67
C GLU A 80 -15.41 -10.79 1.12
N LYS A 81 -16.32 -11.37 1.92
CA LYS A 81 -17.73 -11.56 1.54
C LYS A 81 -18.65 -10.47 2.09
N SER A 82 -18.15 -9.62 2.98
CA SER A 82 -18.94 -8.53 3.54
C SER A 82 -19.27 -7.46 2.50
N ALA A 83 -20.56 -7.10 2.43
CA ALA A 83 -21.04 -6.00 1.62
C ALA A 83 -20.50 -4.63 2.09
N ILE A 84 -20.09 -4.50 3.37
CA ILE A 84 -19.52 -3.26 3.91
C ILE A 84 -18.07 -3.13 3.43
N PHE A 85 -17.25 -4.16 3.63
CA PHE A 85 -15.86 -4.16 3.15
C PHE A 85 -15.77 -4.07 1.61
N GLY A 86 -16.71 -4.68 0.89
CA GLY A 86 -16.79 -4.59 -0.57
C GLY A 86 -17.05 -3.17 -1.13
N LYS A 87 -17.62 -2.26 -0.33
CA LYS A 87 -17.75 -0.84 -0.72
C LYS A 87 -16.42 -0.08 -0.66
N PHE A 88 -15.44 -0.60 0.08
CA PHE A 88 -14.15 0.03 0.33
C PHE A 88 -13.00 -0.86 -0.15
N PRO A 89 -12.87 -1.13 -1.47
CA PRO A 89 -11.89 -2.07 -2.02
C PRO A 89 -10.45 -1.66 -1.74
N THR A 90 -10.20 -0.36 -1.53
CA THR A 90 -8.88 0.18 -1.19
C THR A 90 -8.37 -0.31 0.16
N VAL A 91 -9.28 -0.53 1.11
CA VAL A 91 -8.98 -1.09 2.44
C VAL A 91 -9.06 -2.62 2.41
N GLN A 92 -10.07 -3.19 1.73
CA GLN A 92 -10.26 -4.64 1.60
C GLN A 92 -9.06 -5.35 0.94
N HIS A 93 -8.44 -4.74 -0.07
CA HIS A 93 -7.23 -5.30 -0.70
C HIS A 93 -5.95 -5.14 0.14
N ASP A 94 -6.01 -4.40 1.26
CA ASP A 94 -4.92 -4.33 2.22
C ASP A 94 -5.20 -5.29 3.38
N HIS A 95 -4.70 -6.52 3.24
CA HIS A 95 -4.87 -7.56 4.25
C HIS A 95 -4.41 -7.11 5.64
N HIS A 96 -3.31 -6.35 5.75
CA HIS A 96 -2.86 -5.86 7.06
C HIS A 96 -3.85 -4.89 7.71
N ALA A 97 -4.46 -4.00 6.93
CA ALA A 97 -5.45 -3.07 7.45
C ALA A 97 -6.76 -3.78 7.79
N THR A 98 -7.19 -4.71 6.94
CA THR A 98 -8.41 -5.50 7.15
C THR A 98 -8.28 -6.37 8.39
N ASP A 99 -7.20 -7.17 8.49
CA ASP A 99 -6.94 -8.05 9.64
C ASP A 99 -6.89 -7.25 10.95
N PHE A 100 -6.21 -6.09 10.94
CA PHE A 100 -6.14 -5.21 12.10
C PHE A 100 -7.54 -4.75 12.55
N ILE A 101 -8.36 -4.26 11.62
CA ILE A 101 -9.71 -3.78 11.96
C ILE A 101 -10.59 -4.93 12.44
N THR A 102 -10.55 -6.07 11.76
CA THR A 102 -11.36 -7.24 12.14
C THR A 102 -10.96 -7.79 13.50
N ASP A 103 -9.66 -7.89 13.80
CA ASP A 103 -9.19 -8.42 15.08
C ASP A 103 -9.61 -7.52 16.26
N TYR A 104 -9.61 -6.19 16.07
CA TYR A 104 -10.11 -5.27 17.10
C TYR A 104 -11.62 -5.36 17.31
N LEU A 105 -12.39 -5.78 16.31
CA LEU A 105 -13.84 -5.95 16.42
C LEU A 105 -14.23 -7.35 16.93
N ARG A 106 -13.32 -8.32 16.90
CA ARG A 106 -13.51 -9.66 17.49
C ARG A 106 -13.32 -9.69 19.01
N MET A 107 -12.61 -8.71 19.58
CA MET A 107 -12.38 -8.57 21.04
C MET A 107 -13.57 -7.90 21.73
#